data_AF-A0A960G250-F1
#
_entry.id   AF-A0A960G250-F1
#
_cell.length_a   1.000
_cell.length_b   1.000
_cell.length_c   1.000
_cell.angle_alpha   90.00
_cell.angle_beta   90.00
_cell.angle_gamma   90.00
#
_symmetry.space_group_name_H-M   'P 1'
#
loop_
_entity.id
_entity.type
_entity.pdbx_description
1 polymer ?
#
loop_
_entity_poly.entity_id
_entity_poly.type
_entity_poly.pdbx_seq_one_letter_code
_entity_poly.pdbx_strand_id
1 'polypeptide(L)' 'MPRHRIYSTSFASVYPHYVTKAEKKGRTKAELDEIISWLTGYDADGLERVLDDKTDFETFFAEAPRMNPAR' A
#
# COMPACT_ATOMS: atom_id res chain seq x y z
N MET A 1 -17.16 -8.71 -16.99
CA MET A 1 -16.21 -9.41 -16.09
C MET A 1 -16.61 -9.09 -14.66
N PRO A 2 -16.76 -10.07 -13.76
CA PRO A 2 -17.01 -9.79 -12.35
C PRO A 2 -15.78 -9.10 -11.73
N ARG A 3 -16.00 -8.06 -10.92
CA ARG A 3 -14.94 -7.34 -10.21
C ARG A 3 -14.22 -8.31 -9.27
N HIS A 4 -12.89 -8.36 -9.33
CA HIS A 4 -12.12 -9.25 -8.45
C HIS A 4 -12.21 -8.73 -7.00
N ARG A 5 -12.49 -9.63 -6.04
CA ARG A 5 -12.71 -9.26 -4.63
C ARG A 5 -11.53 -8.50 -4.00
N ILE A 6 -10.32 -8.67 -4.53
CA ILE A 6 -9.13 -7.99 -4.01
C ILE A 6 -9.24 -6.46 -4.11
N TYR A 7 -9.94 -5.95 -5.12
CA TYR A 7 -10.06 -4.51 -5.35
C TYR A 7 -10.82 -3.81 -4.23
N SER A 8 -11.82 -4.47 -3.66
CA SER A 8 -12.59 -3.97 -2.51
C SER A 8 -12.03 -4.39 -1.15
N THR A 9 -10.87 -5.05 -1.12
CA THR A 9 -10.23 -5.44 0.16
C THR A 9 -9.48 -4.23 0.70
N SER A 10 -9.63 -3.97 2.02
CA SER A 10 -8.90 -2.90 2.69
C SER A 10 -7.39 -3.13 2.63
N PHE A 11 -6.65 -2.13 2.14
CA PHE A 11 -5.18 -2.13 2.16
C PHE A 11 -4.65 -2.30 3.58
N ALA A 12 -5.28 -1.63 4.56
CA ALA A 12 -4.91 -1.70 5.97
C ALA A 12 -4.96 -3.14 6.54
N SER A 13 -5.91 -3.97 6.07
CA SER A 13 -5.98 -5.37 6.49
C SER A 13 -4.84 -6.23 5.94
N VAL A 14 -4.24 -5.84 4.82
CA VAL A 14 -3.19 -6.60 4.13
C VAL A 14 -1.80 -6.09 4.51
N TYR A 15 -1.66 -4.81 4.81
CA TYR A 15 -0.39 -4.16 5.13
C TYR A 15 0.43 -4.88 6.24
N PRO A 16 -0.14 -5.33 7.38
CA PRO A 16 0.62 -6.09 8.38
C PRO A 16 1.26 -7.37 7.84
N HIS A 17 0.63 -8.02 6.86
CA HIS A 17 1.17 -9.20 6.21
C HIS A 17 2.36 -8.86 5.29
N TYR A 18 2.37 -7.67 4.68
CA TYR A 18 3.52 -7.18 3.94
C TYR A 18 4.71 -6.88 4.86
N VAL A 19 4.46 -6.24 6.00
CA VAL A 19 5.49 -6.01 7.04
C VAL A 19 6.08 -7.34 7.50
N THR A 20 5.23 -8.29 7.90
CA THR A 20 5.68 -9.63 8.33
C THR A 20 6.49 -10.34 7.24
N LYS A 21 6.09 -10.20 5.97
CA LYS A 21 6.80 -10.80 4.84
C LYS A 21 8.16 -10.12 4.60
N ALA A 22 8.24 -8.80 4.75
CA ALA A 22 9.48 -8.05 4.66
C ALA A 22 10.46 -8.48 5.76
N GLU A 23 10.00 -8.55 7.01
CA GLU A 23 10.79 -8.99 8.17
C GLU A 23 11.31 -10.42 7.99
N LYS A 24 10.46 -11.35 7.53
CA LYS A 24 10.87 -12.72 7.17
C LYS A 24 11.94 -12.78 6.07
N LYS A 25 12.12 -11.71 5.32
CA LYS A 25 13.13 -11.57 4.27
C LYS A 25 14.30 -10.66 4.69
N GLY A 26 14.44 -10.37 5.98
CA GLY A 26 15.51 -9.55 6.52
C GLY A 26 15.40 -8.06 6.15
N ARG A 27 14.21 -7.61 5.78
CA ARG A 27 13.88 -6.21 5.48
C ARG A 27 13.07 -5.60 6.61
N THR A 28 13.00 -4.28 6.65
CA THR A 28 12.31 -3.50 7.66
C THR A 28 10.99 -2.95 7.15
N LYS A 29 10.10 -2.55 8.08
CA LYS A 29 8.90 -1.77 7.76
C LYS A 29 9.25 -0.49 7.00
N ALA A 30 10.30 0.22 7.41
CA ALA A 30 10.70 1.48 6.78
C ALA A 30 11.07 1.30 5.30
N GLU A 31 11.80 0.23 4.95
CA GLU A 31 12.10 -0.09 3.54
C GLU A 31 10.84 -0.44 2.75
N LEU A 32 9.87 -1.13 3.36
CA LEU A 32 8.58 -1.39 2.73
C LEU A 32 7.81 -0.10 2.46
N ASP A 33 7.76 0.80 3.45
CA ASP A 33 7.10 2.09 3.33
C ASP A 33 7.75 2.95 2.24
N GLU A 34 9.09 2.94 2.16
CA GLU A 34 9.83 3.61 1.10
C GLU A 34 9.48 3.06 -0.30
N ILE A 35 9.35 1.74 -0.45
CA ILE A 35 8.91 1.13 -1.72
C ILE A 35 7.48 1.55 -2.07
N ILE A 36 6.57 1.58 -1.09
CA ILE A 36 5.20 2.02 -1.29
C ILE A 36 5.18 3.50 -1.73
N SER A 37 5.92 4.36 -1.02
CA SER A 37 6.10 5.77 -1.37
C SER A 37 6.71 5.95 -2.76
N TRP A 38 7.73 5.18 -3.11
CA TRP A 38 8.34 5.21 -4.44
C TRP A 38 7.34 4.82 -5.54
N LEU A 39 6.49 3.81 -5.29
CA LEU A 39 5.52 3.30 -6.26
C LEU A 39 4.32 4.24 -6.46
N THR A 40 3.79 4.79 -5.37
CA THR A 40 2.48 5.48 -5.33
C THR A 40 2.60 7.00 -5.17
N GLY A 41 3.72 7.48 -4.66
CA GLY A 41 3.92 8.88 -4.32
C GLY A 41 3.33 9.30 -2.97
N TYR A 42 2.78 8.39 -2.16
CA TYR A 42 2.38 8.71 -0.79
C TYR A 42 3.60 9.04 0.07
N ASP A 43 3.49 10.05 0.92
CA ASP A 43 4.39 10.28 2.03
C ASP A 43 3.96 9.45 3.26
N ALA A 44 4.72 9.52 4.36
CA ALA A 44 4.42 8.77 5.57
C ALA A 44 3.02 9.10 6.13
N ASP A 45 2.66 10.39 6.18
CA ASP A 45 1.37 10.86 6.66
C ASP A 45 0.22 10.41 5.74
N GLY A 46 0.43 10.43 4.42
CA GLY A 46 -0.51 9.93 3.43
C GLY A 46 -0.74 8.44 3.57
N LEU A 47 0.33 7.66 3.73
CA LEU A 47 0.24 6.22 3.95
C LEU A 47 -0.46 5.90 5.28
N GLU A 48 -0.18 6.65 6.34
CA GLU A 48 -0.86 6.49 7.64
C GLU A 48 -2.36 6.77 7.54
N ARG A 49 -2.76 7.83 6.83
CA ARG A 49 -4.18 8.11 6.56
C ARG A 49 -4.88 6.98 5.82
N VAL A 50 -4.26 6.44 4.75
CA VAL A 50 -4.79 5.28 4.02
C VAL A 50 -5.01 4.07 4.95
N LEU A 51 -4.09 3.86 5.89
CA LEU A 51 -4.18 2.76 6.86
C LEU A 51 -5.31 2.99 7.88
N ASP A 52 -5.48 4.22 8.38
CA ASP A 52 -6.52 4.58 9.35
C ASP A 52 -7.93 4.55 8.73
N ASP A 53 -8.07 5.13 7.53
CA ASP A 53 -9.31 5.18 6.76
C ASP A 53 -9.74 3.81 6.21
N LYS A 54 -8.86 2.79 6.32
CA LYS A 54 -9.06 1.43 5.81
C LYS A 54 -9.38 1.39 4.32
N THR A 55 -8.84 2.33 3.55
CA THR A 55 -9.02 2.46 2.10
C THR A 55 -8.79 1.12 1.38
N ASP A 56 -9.65 0.81 0.41
CA ASP A 56 -9.51 -0.41 -0.39
C ASP A 56 -8.41 -0.29 -1.46
N PHE A 57 -8.00 -1.42 -2.04
CA PHE A 57 -6.94 -1.43 -3.05
C PHE A 57 -7.30 -0.64 -4.32
N GLU A 58 -8.56 -0.62 -4.73
CA GLU A 58 -9.01 0.11 -5.92
C GLU A 58 -8.82 1.62 -5.70
N THR A 59 -9.33 2.15 -4.59
CA THR A 59 -9.19 3.55 -4.21
C THR A 59 -7.74 3.90 -3.89
N PHE A 60 -7.01 3.05 -3.18
CA PHE A 60 -5.60 3.29 -2.82
C PHE A 60 -4.73 3.61 -4.03
N PHE A 61 -4.86 2.83 -5.11
CA PHE A 61 -4.11 3.05 -6.35
C PHE A 61 -4.73 4.14 -7.24
N ALA A 62 -6.05 4.31 -7.22
CA ALA A 62 -6.71 5.36 -7.99
C ALA A 62 -6.39 6.77 -7.46
N GLU A 63 -6.25 6.91 -6.14
CA GLU A 63 -5.95 8.18 -5.46
C GLU A 63 -4.46 8.38 -5.15
N ALA A 64 -3.61 7.45 -5.60
CA ALA A 64 -2.16 7.56 -5.44
C ALA A 64 -1.65 8.90 -6.01
N PRO A 65 -0.97 9.75 -5.22
CA PRO A 65 -0.62 11.12 -5.61
C PRO A 65 0.20 11.19 -6.90
N ARG A 66 1.11 10.23 -7.09
CA ARG A 66 1.92 10.12 -8.29
C ARG A 66 2.44 8.71 -8.44
N MET A 67 1.73 7.91 -9.22
CA MET A 67 2.21 6.59 -9.62
C MET A 67 3.55 6.69 -10.36
N ASN A 68 4.51 5.87 -9.96
CA ASN A 68 5.82 5.85 -10.58
C ASN A 68 5.71 5.44 -12.06
N PRO A 69 6.28 6.19 -13.01
CA PRO A 69 6.29 5.81 -14.42
C PRO A 69 7.18 4.59 -14.71
N ALA A 70 8.15 4.26 -13.85
CA ALA A 70 9.06 3.13 -14.00
C ALA A 70 8.62 1.85 -13.25
N ARG A 71 7.33 1.78 -12.87
CA ARG A 71 6.74 0.65 -12.13
C ARG A 71 6.62 -0.64 -12.94
#